data_AF-A0A1P8U8H7-F1
#
_entry.id   AF-A0A1P8U8H7-F1
#
_cell.length_a   1.000
_cell.length_b   1.000
_cell.length_c   1.000
_cell.angle_alpha   90.00
_cell.angle_beta   90.00
_cell.angle_gamma   90.00
#
_symmetry.space_group_name_H-M   'P 1'
#
loop_
_entity.id
_entity.type
_entity.pdbx_description
1 polymer ?
#
loop_
_entity_poly.entity_id
_entity_poly.type
_entity_poly.pdbx_seq_one_letter_code
_entity_poly.pdbx_strand_id
1 'polypeptide(L)'
;MTTVTDIPTPAVRGVRLLPVSARRWRVLDRRGVVIGHLRADTVAAGIRFRAERFDLAAARMRPIGSFWNAHEAVECLRHLR
;
A
#
# COMPACT_ATOMS: atom_id res chain seq x y z
N MET A 1 21.04 7.92 -13.64
CA MET A 1 20.48 6.57 -13.48
C MET A 1 19.94 6.46 -12.06
N THR A 2 18.64 6.69 -11.84
CA THR A 2 18.05 6.64 -10.49
C THR A 2 17.92 5.18 -10.09
N THR A 3 18.64 4.75 -9.07
CA THR A 3 18.53 3.39 -8.54
C THR A 3 17.15 3.23 -7.91
N VAL A 4 16.30 2.38 -8.50
CA VAL A 4 15.07 1.95 -7.85
C VAL A 4 15.48 1.01 -6.73
N THR A 5 15.54 1.52 -5.49
CA THR A 5 15.69 0.66 -4.32
C THR A 5 14.41 -0.16 -4.20
N ASP A 6 14.52 -1.45 -4.50
CA ASP A 6 13.46 -2.43 -4.29
C ASP A 6 13.19 -2.57 -2.80
N ILE A 7 11.93 -2.44 -2.40
CA ILE A 7 11.52 -2.61 -1.01
C ILE A 7 10.90 -4.00 -0.93
N PRO A 8 11.37 -4.88 -0.03
CA PRO A 8 10.80 -6.21 0.10
C PRO A 8 9.32 -6.11 0.41
N THR A 9 8.54 -7.00 -0.18
CA THR A 9 7.08 -7.02 0.01
C THR A 9 6.75 -7.23 1.49
N PRO A 10 6.03 -6.31 2.15
CA PRO A 10 5.68 -6.48 3.55
C PRO A 10 4.78 -7.71 3.76
N ALA A 11 5.01 -8.46 4.84
CA ALA A 11 4.10 -9.51 5.27
C ALA A 11 3.07 -8.94 6.24
N VAL A 12 1.78 -8.94 5.85
CA VAL A 12 0.68 -8.50 6.73
C VAL A 12 -0.36 -9.61 6.82
N ARG A 13 -0.65 -10.05 8.05
CA ARG A 13 -1.53 -11.19 8.30
C ARG A 13 -2.95 -10.91 7.82
N GLY A 14 -3.56 -11.87 7.13
CA GLY A 14 -4.96 -11.80 6.72
C GLY A 14 -5.22 -11.02 5.42
N VAL A 15 -4.16 -10.54 4.75
CA VAL A 15 -4.22 -9.99 3.39
C VAL A 15 -3.12 -10.60 2.53
N ARG A 16 -3.23 -10.44 1.21
CA ARG A 16 -2.14 -10.71 0.25
C ARG A 16 -1.71 -9.40 -0.37
N LEU A 17 -0.40 -9.12 -0.36
CA LEU A 17 0.18 -7.99 -1.08
C LEU A 17 0.70 -8.47 -2.44
N LEU A 18 0.06 -8.02 -3.51
CA LEU A 18 0.49 -8.32 -4.88
C LEU A 18 1.27 -7.14 -5.45
N PRO A 19 2.55 -7.31 -5.84
CA PRO A 19 3.35 -6.20 -6.36
C PRO A 19 2.76 -5.64 -7.66
N VAL A 20 2.84 -4.32 -7.78
CA VAL A 20 2.50 -3.53 -8.99
C VAL A 20 3.74 -2.79 -9.49
N SER A 21 4.60 -2.37 -8.57
CA SER A 21 5.95 -1.86 -8.84
C SER A 21 6.86 -2.15 -7.64
N ALA A 22 8.14 -1.80 -7.72
CA ALA A 22 9.15 -1.98 -6.65
C ALA A 22 8.77 -1.39 -5.28
N ARG A 23 7.74 -0.52 -5.24
CA ARG A 23 7.32 0.20 -4.03
C ARG A 23 5.81 0.29 -3.87
N ARG A 24 5.05 -0.49 -4.63
CA ARG A 24 3.57 -0.45 -4.60
C ARG A 24 2.98 -1.83 -4.76
N TRP A 25 1.96 -2.12 -3.94
CA TRP A 25 1.23 -3.38 -3.92
C TRP A 25 -0.27 -3.16 -3.94
N ARG A 26 -0.99 -4.04 -4.62
CA ARG A 26 -2.43 -4.25 -4.40
C ARG A 26 -2.62 -5.00 -3.09
N VAL A 27 -3.55 -4.55 -2.26
CA VAL A 27 -3.93 -5.22 -1.01
C VAL A 27 -5.19 -6.04 -1.27
N LEU A 28 -5.09 -7.35 -1.19
CA LEU A 28 -6.20 -8.27 -1.38
C LEU A 28 -6.63 -8.85 -0.04
N ASP A 29 -7.94 -8.87 0.21
CA ASP A 29 -8.48 -9.58 1.37
C ASP A 29 -8.37 -11.11 1.21
N ARG A 30 -8.83 -11.86 2.22
CA ARG A 30 -8.83 -13.34 2.18
C ARG A 30 -9.70 -13.94 1.06
N ARG A 31 -10.65 -13.17 0.52
CA ARG A 31 -11.52 -13.56 -0.59
C ARG A 31 -10.91 -13.18 -1.96
N GLY A 32 -9.74 -12.56 -1.99
CA GLY A 32 -9.08 -12.11 -3.21
C GLY A 32 -9.58 -10.76 -3.73
N VAL A 33 -10.42 -10.04 -2.98
CA VAL A 33 -10.94 -8.73 -3.37
C VAL A 33 -9.90 -7.67 -3.08
N VAL A 34 -9.62 -6.80 -4.06
CA VAL A 34 -8.74 -5.63 -3.86
C VAL A 34 -9.45 -4.62 -2.97
N ILE A 35 -8.88 -4.34 -1.79
CA ILE A 35 -9.42 -3.38 -0.81
C ILE A 35 -8.67 -2.04 -0.82
N GLY A 36 -7.61 -1.95 -1.62
CA GLY A 36 -6.80 -0.74 -1.80
C GLY A 36 -5.40 -1.06 -2.27
N HIS A 37 -4.51 -0.08 -2.14
CA HIS A 37 -3.10 -0.20 -2.45
C HIS A 37 -2.25 0.27 -1.27
N LEU A 38 -1.10 -0.38 -1.13
CA LEU A 38 -0.03 0.03 -0.23
C LEU A 38 1.10 0.60 -1.08
N ARG A 39 1.60 1.78 -0.72
CA ARG A 39 2.80 2.36 -1.32
C ARG A 39 3.86 2.60 -0.24
N ALA A 40 5.12 2.33 -0.55
CA ALA A 40 6.24 2.65 0.31
C ALA A 40 7.04 3.81 -0.27
N ASP A 41 7.22 4.88 0.51
CA ASP A 41 8.04 6.02 0.15
C ASP A 41 9.26 6.07 1.07
N THR A 42 10.47 6.20 0.51
CA THR A 42 11.64 6.55 1.31
C THR A 42 11.62 8.04 1.60
N VAL A 43 11.72 8.38 2.88
CA VAL A 43 11.84 9.73 3.41
C VAL A 43 13.06 9.81 4.32
N ALA A 44 13.47 11.02 4.72
CA ALA A 44 14.66 11.21 5.56
C ALA A 44 14.64 10.40 6.87
N ALA A 45 13.46 10.22 7.46
CA ALA A 45 13.27 9.46 8.70
C ALA A 45 13.00 7.95 8.50
N GLY A 46 13.08 7.43 7.27
CA GLY A 46 12.90 6.00 6.98
C GLY A 46 11.85 5.71 5.90
N ILE A 47 11.14 4.59 6.02
CA ILE A 47 10.11 4.20 5.04
C ILE A 47 8.74 4.59 5.57
N ARG A 48 7.99 5.37 4.79
CA ARG A 48 6.61 5.73 5.07
C ARG A 48 5.67 4.92 4.18
N PHE A 49 4.70 4.24 4.78
CA PHE A 49 3.68 3.48 4.08
C PHE A 49 2.41 4.32 3.87
N ARG A 50 1.95 4.45 2.64
CA ARG A 50 0.68 5.11 2.31
C ARG A 50 -0.38 4.10 1.95
N ALA A 51 -1.55 4.25 2.57
CA ALA A 51 -2.77 3.59 2.17
C ALA A 51 -3.44 4.42 1.07
N GLU A 52 -3.70 3.82 -0.08
CA GLU A 52 -4.29 4.48 -1.24
C GLU A 52 -5.53 3.72 -1.73
N ARG A 53 -6.55 4.46 -2.19
CA ARG A 53 -7.68 3.88 -2.93
C ARG A 53 -7.74 4.47 -4.33
N PHE A 54 -8.16 3.64 -5.28
CA PHE A 54 -8.45 4.14 -6.61
C PHE A 54 -9.81 4.83 -6.59
N ASP A 55 -9.82 6.11 -6.92
CA ASP A 55 -11.03 6.88 -7.16
C ASP A 55 -11.41 6.68 -8.63
N LEU A 56 -12.51 5.97 -8.87
CA LEU A 56 -12.99 5.65 -10.22
C LEU A 56 -13.44 6.90 -10.98
N ALA A 57 -14.10 7.84 -10.30
CA ALA A 57 -14.63 9.04 -10.95
C ALA A 57 -13.49 9.95 -11.42
N ALA A 58 -12.43 10.06 -10.63
CA ALA A 58 -11.26 10.88 -10.96
C ALA A 58 -10.11 10.08 -11.62
N ALA A 59 -10.30 8.78 -11.88
CA ALA A 59 -9.30 7.86 -12.42
C ALA A 59 -7.90 7.98 -11.77
N ARG A 60 -7.84 8.19 -10.45
CA ARG A 60 -6.59 8.48 -9.73
C ARG A 60 -6.48 7.76 -8.40
N MET A 61 -5.23 7.58 -7.96
CA MET A 61 -4.92 7.07 -6.63
C MET A 61 -5.08 8.19 -5.60
N ARG A 62 -6.05 8.05 -4.70
CA ARG A 62 -6.29 8.96 -3.59
C ARG A 62 -5.62 8.41 -2.32
N PRO A 63 -4.71 9.15 -1.68
CA PRO A 63 -4.18 8.76 -0.39
C PRO A 63 -5.27 8.86 0.68
N ILE A 64 -5.34 7.85 1.51
CA ILE A 64 -6.32 7.72 2.61
C ILE A 64 -5.62 7.91 3.96
N GLY A 65 -4.35 7.54 4.04
CA GLY A 65 -3.54 7.73 5.24
C GLY A 65 -2.06 7.46 4.98
N SER A 66 -1.23 7.84 5.94
CA SER A 66 0.22 7.62 5.92
C SER A 66 0.70 7.14 7.29
N PHE A 67 1.51 6.08 7.29
CA PHE A 67 1.85 5.28 8.47
C PHE A 67 3.32 4.89 8.43
N TRP A 68 3.93 4.66 9.59
CA TRP A 68 5.32 4.19 9.69
C TRP A 68 5.37 2.66 9.66
N ASN A 69 4.22 2.01 9.82
CA ASN A 69 4.05 0.57 9.78
C ASN A 69 3.10 0.15 8.65
N ALA A 70 3.52 -0.84 7.84
CA ALA A 70 2.71 -1.42 6.78
C ALA A 70 1.41 -2.06 7.31
N HIS A 71 1.44 -2.65 8.51
CA HIS A 71 0.27 -3.23 9.17
C HIS A 71 -0.81 -2.18 9.42
N GLU A 72 -0.44 -1.02 9.98
CA GLU A 72 -1.39 0.08 10.25
C GLU A 72 -2.03 0.61 8.96
N ALA A 73 -1.23 0.77 7.90
CA ALA A 73 -1.74 1.17 6.60
C ALA A 73 -2.75 0.18 6.02
N VAL A 74 -2.49 -1.13 6.18
CA VAL A 74 -3.41 -2.19 5.73
C VAL A 74 -4.67 -2.24 6.59
N GLU A 75 -4.56 -2.13 7.92
CA GLU A 75 -5.73 -2.11 8.80
C GLU A 75 -6.64 -0.92 8.51
N CYS A 76 -6.07 0.25 8.19
CA CYS A 76 -6.84 1.40 7.70
C CYS A 76 -7.68 1.06 6.45
N LEU A 77 -7.11 0.35 5.48
CA LEU A 77 -7.82 -0.07 4.27
C LEU A 77 -8.93 -1.08 4.55
N ARG A 78 -8.74 -1.97 5.54
CA ARG A 78 -9.73 -2.97 5.96
C ARG A 78 -10.91 -2.31 6.67
N HIS A 79 -10.67 -1.28 7.48
CA HIS A 79 -11.71 -0.59 8.22
C HIS A 79 -12.60 0.30 7.35
N LEU A 80 -12.05 0.82 6.24
CA LEU A 80 -12.77 1.68 5.29
C LEU A 80 -13.42 0.91 4.13
N ARG A 81 -13.38 -0.42 4.14
CA ARG A 81 -14.03 -1.27 3.14
C ARG A 81 -15.53 -1.21 3.29
#